data_AF-A0A0D2PKN7-F1
#
_entry.id   AF-A0A0D2PKN7-F1
#
_cell.length_a   1.000
_cell.length_b   1.000
_cell.length_c   1.000
_cell.angle_alpha   90.00
_cell.angle_beta   90.00
_cell.angle_gamma   90.00
#
_symmetry.space_group_name_H-M   'P 1'
#
loop_
_entity.id
_entity.type
_entity.pdbx_description
1 polymer ?
#
loop_
_entity_poly.entity_id
_entity_poly.type
_entity_poly.pdbx_seq_one_letter_code
_entity_poly.pdbx_strand_id
1 'polypeptide(L)'
;MLLELILLVGVNAILTRAQYSFVGCIAQGTFGSRLALLGPQVTTDIMDVNFCQQACLTVNANFAAVYNGCVIIMVSRRMCGNTTTNNGASGALINPGNCATPCVANPRDSCGDTHSAGLYSRTSVTTNGWISAGCFTDNSTFPALPTLAASSNFNSMEFCTSTCSELGFSIAGMEMTQCFCGNDLLSSDGIAGQRANQVDCNSPCLGASSQFCGGVNRLSIWTTG
;
A
#
# COMPACT_ATOMS: atom_id res chain seq x y z
N MET A 1 -29.56 8.07 -23.33
CA MET A 1 -29.22 7.35 -22.08
C MET A 1 -27.81 6.77 -22.21
N LEU A 2 -26.82 7.66 -22.35
CA LEU A 2 -25.39 7.30 -22.46
C LEU A 2 -24.55 8.55 -22.21
N LEU A 3 -24.90 9.29 -21.15
CA LEU A 3 -24.25 10.54 -20.78
C LEU A 3 -24.13 10.70 -19.25
N GLU A 4 -23.85 9.62 -18.52
CA GLU A 4 -23.60 9.68 -17.06
C GLU A 4 -22.35 8.92 -16.60
N LEU A 5 -21.52 8.37 -17.51
CA LEU A 5 -20.36 7.57 -17.11
C LEU A 5 -19.04 8.34 -16.96
N ILE A 6 -19.01 9.66 -17.20
CA ILE A 6 -17.75 10.43 -17.26
C ILE A 6 -17.49 11.27 -15.99
N LEU A 7 -18.45 11.41 -15.06
CA LEU A 7 -18.27 12.28 -13.88
C LEU A 7 -17.70 11.59 -12.62
N LEU A 8 -17.46 10.27 -12.62
CA LEU A 8 -16.89 9.55 -11.46
C LEU A 8 -15.34 9.58 -11.38
N VAL A 9 -14.65 10.16 -12.36
CA VAL A 9 -13.17 10.23 -12.36
C VAL A 9 -12.65 11.47 -11.60
N GLY A 10 -13.50 12.46 -11.34
CA GLY A 10 -13.09 13.74 -10.73
C GLY A 10 -12.83 13.71 -9.22
N VAL A 11 -13.44 12.77 -8.48
CA VAL A 11 -13.31 12.69 -7.01
C VAL A 11 -12.05 11.91 -6.59
N ASN A 12 -11.45 11.15 -7.53
CA ASN A 12 -10.31 10.26 -7.26
C ASN A 12 -8.93 10.81 -7.68
N ALA A 13 -8.80 11.98 -8.29
CA ALA A 13 -7.47 12.52 -8.62
C ALA A 13 -6.83 13.32 -7.47
N ILE A 14 -7.65 13.91 -6.59
CA ILE A 14 -7.18 14.78 -5.50
C ILE A 14 -6.89 13.98 -4.23
N LEU A 15 -7.67 12.94 -3.93
CA LEU A 15 -7.46 12.09 -2.75
C LEU A 15 -6.18 11.23 -2.81
N THR A 16 -5.58 11.08 -3.99
CA THR A 16 -4.71 9.95 -4.30
C THR A 16 -3.23 10.33 -4.26
N ARG A 17 -2.94 11.58 -4.66
CA ARG A 17 -1.74 12.32 -4.22
C ARG A 17 -1.64 12.44 -2.70
N ALA A 18 -2.75 12.34 -1.95
CA ALA A 18 -2.72 12.40 -0.49
C ALA A 18 -2.30 11.08 0.17
N GLN A 19 -2.47 9.94 -0.51
CA GLN A 19 -2.15 8.61 0.03
C GLN A 19 -0.74 8.12 -0.32
N TYR A 20 -0.04 8.80 -1.23
CA TYR A 20 1.36 8.54 -1.54
C TYR A 20 2.15 9.84 -1.64
N SER A 21 3.23 9.96 -0.87
CA SER A 21 4.17 11.07 -0.92
C SER A 21 5.41 10.71 -1.74
N PHE A 22 5.90 11.65 -2.55
CA PHE A 22 7.17 11.48 -3.25
C PHE A 22 8.33 11.41 -2.25
N VAL A 23 9.13 10.35 -2.34
CA VAL A 23 10.29 10.13 -1.48
C VAL A 23 11.56 10.61 -2.16
N GLY A 24 11.70 10.30 -3.45
CA GLY A 24 12.91 10.62 -4.22
C GLY A 24 13.12 9.68 -5.40
N CYS A 25 14.27 9.80 -6.04
CA CYS A 25 14.67 8.93 -7.14
C CYS A 25 15.47 7.74 -6.58
N ILE A 26 15.18 6.52 -7.01
CA ILE A 26 15.96 5.32 -6.66
C ILE A 26 16.54 4.66 -7.91
N ALA A 27 17.69 4.02 -7.75
CA ALA A 27 18.23 3.14 -8.78
C ALA A 27 17.44 1.82 -8.84
N GLN A 28 17.19 1.34 -10.05
CA GLN A 28 16.61 0.03 -10.35
C GLN A 28 17.53 -0.75 -11.29
N GLY A 29 17.52 -2.08 -11.21
CA GLY A 29 18.34 -2.92 -12.08
C GLY A 29 17.90 -2.87 -13.55
N THR A 30 18.86 -3.10 -14.45
CA THR A 30 18.66 -3.23 -15.91
C THR A 30 17.80 -4.44 -16.26
N PHE A 31 16.56 -4.21 -16.70
CA PHE A 31 15.65 -5.14 -17.39
C PHE A 31 15.33 -6.50 -16.69
N GLY A 32 14.07 -6.94 -16.80
CA GLY A 32 13.66 -8.29 -16.37
C GLY A 32 13.52 -8.46 -14.85
N SER A 33 14.19 -9.46 -14.26
CA SER A 33 14.03 -9.90 -12.87
C SER A 33 14.76 -9.04 -11.83
N ARG A 34 15.34 -7.90 -12.20
CA ARG A 34 16.20 -7.07 -11.33
C ARG A 34 15.55 -5.79 -10.77
N LEU A 35 14.22 -5.78 -10.70
CA LEU A 35 13.45 -4.63 -10.24
C LEU A 35 13.58 -4.42 -8.73
N ALA A 36 13.61 -3.15 -8.32
CA ALA A 36 13.67 -2.74 -6.92
C ALA A 36 12.39 -3.13 -6.15
N LEU A 37 11.25 -3.08 -6.83
CA LEU A 37 9.93 -3.40 -6.31
C LEU A 37 9.38 -4.62 -7.09
N LEU A 38 8.91 -5.65 -6.38
CA LEU A 38 8.56 -6.97 -6.93
C LEU A 38 7.05 -7.25 -7.04
N GLY A 39 6.19 -6.25 -6.86
CA GLY A 39 4.74 -6.43 -6.85
C GLY A 39 4.06 -6.44 -8.22
N PRO A 40 2.72 -6.53 -8.22
CA PRO A 40 1.90 -6.72 -9.43
C PRO A 40 2.23 -5.71 -10.53
N GLN A 41 2.58 -6.26 -11.69
CA GLN A 41 2.96 -5.52 -12.88
C GLN A 41 1.73 -5.44 -13.76
N VAL A 42 1.21 -4.24 -13.98
CA VAL A 42 0.09 -4.06 -14.89
C VAL A 42 0.52 -3.00 -15.92
N THR A 43 0.11 -3.13 -17.17
CA THR A 43 0.61 -2.32 -18.30
C THR A 43 -0.45 -1.31 -18.77
N THR A 44 -0.08 -0.07 -19.09
CA THR A 44 -0.94 0.91 -19.80
C THR A 44 -0.08 1.76 -20.76
N ASP A 45 -0.72 2.24 -21.81
CA ASP A 45 -0.24 3.24 -22.78
C ASP A 45 -0.36 4.68 -22.27
N ILE A 46 -1.21 4.90 -21.26
CA ILE A 46 -1.41 6.17 -20.55
C ILE A 46 -0.86 6.07 -19.12
N MET A 47 0.45 6.31 -18.96
CA MET A 47 1.10 6.27 -17.64
C MET A 47 1.27 7.68 -17.08
N ASP A 48 0.63 7.91 -15.93
CA ASP A 48 0.82 9.05 -15.04
C ASP A 48 1.08 8.57 -13.60
N VAL A 49 1.58 9.47 -12.75
CA VAL A 49 1.92 9.17 -11.35
C VAL A 49 0.67 8.79 -10.54
N ASN A 50 -0.46 9.47 -10.75
CA ASN A 50 -1.68 9.22 -9.97
C ASN A 50 -2.25 7.84 -10.27
N PHE A 51 -2.27 7.42 -11.53
CA PHE A 51 -2.69 6.10 -11.97
C PHE A 51 -1.80 5.01 -11.38
N CYS A 52 -0.48 5.23 -11.32
CA CYS A 52 0.42 4.28 -10.67
C CYS A 52 0.16 4.19 -9.16
N GLN A 53 -0.01 5.32 -8.47
CA GLN A 53 -0.38 5.35 -7.05
C GLN A 53 -1.72 4.65 -6.81
N GLN A 54 -2.73 4.88 -7.66
CA GLN A 54 -4.02 4.18 -7.62
C GLN A 54 -3.89 2.66 -7.73
N ALA A 55 -3.14 2.19 -8.72
CA ALA A 55 -2.91 0.76 -8.88
C ALA A 55 -2.14 0.16 -7.69
N CYS A 56 -1.22 0.91 -7.07
CA CYS A 56 -0.51 0.45 -5.88
C CYS A 56 -1.35 0.56 -4.59
N LEU A 57 -2.41 1.36 -4.60
CA LEU A 57 -3.42 1.37 -3.54
C LEU A 57 -4.28 0.11 -3.58
N THR A 58 -4.74 -0.32 -4.77
CA THR A 58 -5.62 -1.51 -4.90
C THR A 58 -4.95 -2.83 -4.50
N VAL A 59 -3.61 -2.88 -4.51
CA VAL A 59 -2.83 -4.05 -4.07
C VAL A 59 -2.20 -3.86 -2.69
N ASN A 60 -2.64 -2.83 -1.97
CA ASN A 60 -2.18 -2.47 -0.64
C ASN A 60 -0.65 -2.26 -0.53
N ALA A 61 0.06 -1.75 -1.54
CA ALA A 61 1.52 -1.60 -1.43
C ALA A 61 1.93 -0.40 -0.54
N ASN A 62 3.13 -0.46 0.04
CA ASN A 62 3.75 0.64 0.78
C ASN A 62 4.57 1.58 -0.11
N PHE A 63 5.02 1.08 -1.26
CA PHE A 63 5.78 1.82 -2.24
C PHE A 63 5.18 1.66 -3.62
N ALA A 64 5.13 2.77 -4.34
CA ALA A 64 4.83 2.84 -5.76
C ALA A 64 6.06 3.44 -6.44
N ALA A 65 6.47 2.85 -7.56
CA ALA A 65 7.57 3.38 -8.35
C ALA A 65 7.15 3.52 -9.81
N VAL A 66 7.48 4.66 -10.39
CA VAL A 66 7.21 5.01 -11.79
C VAL A 66 8.53 5.13 -12.53
N TYR A 67 8.67 4.42 -13.64
CA TYR A 67 9.84 4.47 -14.49
C TYR A 67 9.46 4.45 -15.98
N ASN A 68 10.26 5.11 -16.82
CA ASN A 68 10.11 5.21 -18.27
C ASN A 68 8.76 5.76 -18.75
N GLY A 69 8.63 7.09 -18.72
CA GLY A 69 7.54 7.83 -19.41
C GLY A 69 7.36 7.33 -20.85
N CYS A 70 6.28 6.57 -21.06
CA CYS A 70 5.99 5.68 -22.19
C CYS A 70 6.45 6.13 -23.60
N VAL A 71 7.66 5.76 -24.04
CA VAL A 71 8.01 5.67 -25.48
C VAL A 71 8.84 4.41 -25.79
N ILE A 72 8.17 3.47 -26.47
CA ILE A 72 8.67 2.49 -27.46
C ILE A 72 9.74 1.50 -26.97
N ILE A 73 9.27 0.40 -26.37
CA ILE A 73 9.52 -1.03 -26.68
C ILE A 73 8.85 -1.81 -25.53
N MET A 74 7.83 -2.60 -25.86
CA MET A 74 7.09 -3.57 -25.02
C MET A 74 7.54 -3.74 -23.55
N VAL A 75 7.10 -2.87 -22.63
CA VAL A 75 6.67 -3.12 -21.24
C VAL A 75 6.84 -1.88 -20.35
N SER A 76 5.86 -0.97 -20.35
CA SER A 76 5.71 -0.01 -19.27
C SER A 76 5.21 -0.78 -18.03
N ARG A 77 6.05 -0.98 -17.00
CA ARG A 77 5.71 -1.84 -15.86
C ARG A 77 5.41 -1.01 -14.61
N ARG A 78 4.22 -1.20 -14.04
CA ARG A 78 3.90 -0.73 -12.68
C ARG A 78 4.75 -1.50 -11.68
N MET A 79 5.43 -0.81 -10.76
CA MET A 79 6.08 -1.49 -9.65
C MET A 79 5.48 -1.03 -8.34
N CYS A 80 4.65 -1.89 -7.78
CA CYS A 80 4.21 -1.78 -6.39
C CYS A 80 5.13 -2.66 -5.54
N GLY A 81 5.37 -2.31 -4.29
CA GLY A 81 6.27 -3.09 -3.46
C GLY A 81 6.22 -2.66 -2.01
N ASN A 82 6.70 -3.53 -1.13
CA ASN A 82 6.78 -3.25 0.30
C ASN A 82 8.23 -3.07 0.78
N THR A 83 9.18 -3.29 -0.11
CA THR A 83 10.61 -3.05 0.08
C THR A 83 11.17 -2.40 -1.19
N THR A 84 12.25 -1.64 -1.03
CA THR A 84 12.94 -0.92 -2.11
C THR A 84 14.31 -1.53 -2.45
N THR A 85 14.67 -2.65 -1.81
CA THR A 85 16.02 -3.23 -1.79
C THR A 85 16.13 -4.59 -2.50
N ASN A 86 15.26 -4.90 -3.46
CA ASN A 86 15.24 -6.22 -4.10
C ASN A 86 16.17 -6.33 -5.32
N ASN A 87 16.62 -7.55 -5.60
CA ASN A 87 17.36 -7.97 -6.80
C ASN A 87 18.55 -7.06 -7.20
N GLY A 88 19.29 -6.57 -6.19
CA GLY A 88 20.47 -5.73 -6.37
C GLY A 88 20.18 -4.22 -6.42
N ALA A 89 18.93 -3.80 -6.27
CA ALA A 89 18.62 -2.42 -5.90
C ALA A 89 18.94 -2.21 -4.41
N SER A 90 19.58 -1.10 -4.07
CA SER A 90 19.96 -0.77 -2.69
C SER A 90 18.89 0.00 -1.94
N GLY A 91 17.79 0.39 -2.60
CA GLY A 91 16.77 1.29 -2.05
C GLY A 91 17.28 2.70 -1.73
N ALA A 92 18.56 2.98 -2.02
CA ALA A 92 19.19 4.26 -1.74
C ALA A 92 18.69 5.34 -2.71
N LEU A 93 18.50 6.54 -2.17
CA LEU A 93 18.17 7.70 -2.99
C LEU A 93 19.37 8.09 -3.85
N ILE A 94 19.12 8.30 -5.13
CA ILE A 94 20.08 8.80 -6.11
C ILE A 94 19.69 10.23 -6.52
N ASN A 95 20.51 10.85 -7.38
CA ASN A 95 20.26 12.19 -7.88
C ASN A 95 18.85 12.28 -8.51
N PRO A 96 17.99 13.22 -8.06
CA PRO A 96 16.65 13.41 -8.61
C PRO A 96 16.61 13.64 -10.13
N GLY A 97 17.68 14.22 -10.70
CA GLY A 97 17.82 14.46 -12.13
C GLY A 97 17.76 13.18 -12.98
N ASN A 98 18.15 12.04 -12.42
CA ASN A 98 18.07 10.74 -13.10
C ASN A 98 16.61 10.26 -13.27
N CYS A 99 15.67 10.87 -12.55
CA CYS A 99 14.24 10.57 -12.68
C CYS A 99 13.44 11.66 -13.43
N ALA A 100 14.12 12.68 -13.95
CA ALA A 100 13.47 13.89 -14.49
C ALA A 100 12.77 13.71 -15.84
N THR A 101 12.78 12.50 -16.43
CA THR A 101 12.03 12.21 -17.65
C THR A 101 10.54 12.49 -17.43
N PRO A 102 9.91 13.36 -18.24
CA PRO A 102 8.49 13.68 -18.09
C PRO A 102 7.58 12.47 -18.31
N CYS A 103 6.47 12.39 -17.57
CA CYS A 103 5.41 11.42 -17.86
C CYS A 103 4.66 11.77 -19.15
N VAL A 104 4.22 10.75 -19.89
CA VAL A 104 3.55 10.93 -21.19
C VAL A 104 2.15 11.51 -21.03
N ALA A 105 1.38 11.02 -20.05
CA ALA A 105 0.05 11.54 -19.78
C ALA A 105 0.08 12.88 -19.01
N ASN A 106 1.16 13.17 -18.27
CA ASN A 106 1.34 14.44 -17.56
C ASN A 106 2.81 14.90 -17.54
N PRO A 107 3.23 15.78 -18.46
CA PRO A 107 4.63 16.23 -18.54
C PRO A 107 5.15 17.01 -17.33
N ARG A 108 4.28 17.37 -16.37
CA ARG A 108 4.67 18.02 -15.10
C ARG A 108 5.20 17.03 -14.07
N ASP A 109 4.90 15.75 -14.23
CA ASP A 109 5.34 14.70 -13.33
C ASP A 109 6.63 14.03 -13.84
N SER A 110 7.44 13.54 -12.91
CA SER A 110 8.70 12.83 -13.18
C SER A 110 8.48 11.32 -13.18
N CYS A 111 8.79 10.70 -14.29
CA CYS A 111 8.49 9.29 -14.59
C CYS A 111 9.73 8.42 -14.70
N GLY A 112 10.90 8.81 -14.19
CA GLY A 112 12.06 7.92 -14.18
C GLY A 112 12.63 7.61 -15.59
N ASP A 113 13.59 6.70 -15.67
CA ASP A 113 14.16 6.19 -16.92
C ASP A 113 14.30 4.66 -16.88
N THR A 114 15.10 4.07 -17.77
CA THR A 114 15.33 2.61 -17.81
C THR A 114 16.12 2.05 -16.63
N HIS A 115 16.73 2.89 -15.80
CA HIS A 115 17.62 2.54 -14.68
C HIS A 115 17.25 3.22 -13.36
N SER A 116 16.29 4.15 -13.39
CA SER A 116 15.92 4.99 -12.27
C SER A 116 14.41 5.12 -12.20
N ALA A 117 13.86 5.05 -10.99
CA ALA A 117 12.42 5.18 -10.78
C ALA A 117 12.12 6.27 -9.75
N GLY A 118 11.08 7.07 -10.03
CA GLY A 118 10.51 7.96 -9.03
C GLY A 118 9.79 7.12 -7.97
N LEU A 119 10.30 7.14 -6.74
CA LEU A 119 9.77 6.41 -5.60
C LEU A 119 8.75 7.26 -4.86
N TYR A 120 7.60 6.68 -4.62
CA TYR A 120 6.55 7.20 -3.77
C TYR A 120 6.31 6.21 -2.64
N SER A 121 6.20 6.72 -1.41
CA SER A 121 5.84 5.93 -0.24
C SER A 121 4.42 6.27 0.15
N ARG A 122 3.68 5.26 0.60
CA ARG A 122 2.33 5.44 1.11
C ARG A 122 2.40 6.38 2.30
N THR A 123 1.68 7.49 2.21
CA THR A 123 1.46 8.36 3.36
C THR A 123 0.77 7.54 4.43
N SER A 124 1.22 7.63 5.68
CA SER A 124 0.56 7.00 6.82
C SER A 124 -0.96 7.19 6.71
N VAL A 125 -1.67 6.10 6.42
CA VAL A 125 -3.13 6.16 6.32
C VAL A 125 -3.62 6.37 7.74
N THR A 126 -4.37 7.45 7.94
CA THR A 126 -4.94 7.78 9.23
C THR A 126 -6.44 7.58 9.23
N THR A 127 -6.99 7.03 10.30
CA THR A 127 -8.44 6.99 10.54
C THR A 127 -8.69 7.25 12.02
N ASN A 128 -9.55 8.22 12.37
CA ASN A 128 -9.87 8.55 13.76
C ASN A 128 -8.65 8.76 14.70
N GLY A 129 -7.55 9.32 14.20
CA GLY A 129 -6.31 9.50 14.98
C GLY A 129 -5.41 8.25 15.09
N TRP A 130 -5.82 7.13 14.50
CA TRP A 130 -5.02 5.93 14.34
C TRP A 130 -4.21 5.97 13.06
N ILE A 131 -3.00 5.45 13.11
CA ILE A 131 -2.05 5.35 12.00
C ILE A 131 -1.87 3.87 11.64
N SER A 132 -1.94 3.53 10.36
CA SER A 132 -1.63 2.17 9.91
C SER A 132 -0.16 1.82 10.18
N ALA A 133 0.08 0.71 10.89
CA ALA A 133 1.40 0.16 11.17
C ALA A 133 1.84 -0.92 10.15
N GLY A 134 0.93 -1.34 9.28
CA GLY A 134 1.15 -2.32 8.21
C GLY A 134 0.59 -3.70 8.52
N CYS A 135 1.06 -4.69 7.77
CA CYS A 135 0.63 -6.08 7.83
C CYS A 135 1.49 -6.90 8.78
N PHE A 136 0.83 -7.71 9.61
CA PHE A 136 1.47 -8.59 10.58
C PHE A 136 0.91 -10.00 10.49
N THR A 137 1.74 -10.99 10.80
CA THR A 137 1.31 -12.38 10.94
C THR A 137 0.41 -12.54 12.16
N ASP A 138 -0.57 -13.43 12.04
CA ASP A 138 -1.42 -13.84 13.15
C ASP A 138 -1.47 -15.37 13.26
N ASN A 139 -1.97 -15.86 14.39
CA ASN A 139 -2.12 -17.28 14.66
C ASN A 139 -3.35 -17.52 15.54
N SER A 140 -4.25 -18.40 15.10
CA SER A 140 -5.49 -18.70 15.84
C SER A 140 -5.27 -19.32 17.23
N THR A 141 -4.15 -20.00 17.46
CA THR A 141 -3.79 -20.61 18.75
C THR A 141 -3.01 -19.64 19.64
N PHE A 142 -2.17 -18.79 19.04
CA PHE A 142 -1.31 -17.82 19.73
C PHE A 142 -1.44 -16.45 19.07
N PRO A 143 -2.59 -15.77 19.23
CA PRO A 143 -2.88 -14.57 18.45
C PRO A 143 -1.95 -13.42 18.79
N ALA A 144 -1.61 -12.62 17.78
CA ALA A 144 -0.76 -11.45 17.94
C ALA A 144 -1.43 -10.37 18.81
N LEU A 145 -2.75 -10.30 18.76
CA LEU A 145 -3.56 -9.44 19.64
C LEU A 145 -4.54 -10.33 20.44
N PRO A 146 -4.51 -10.26 21.78
CA PRO A 146 -5.19 -11.25 22.61
C PRO A 146 -6.71 -11.07 22.70
N THR A 147 -7.25 -9.90 22.33
CA THR A 147 -8.66 -9.58 22.52
C THR A 147 -9.40 -9.53 21.19
N LEU A 148 -10.23 -10.52 20.89
CA LEU A 148 -11.23 -10.42 19.81
C LEU A 148 -12.38 -9.52 20.29
N ALA A 149 -12.36 -8.25 19.87
CA ALA A 149 -13.32 -7.25 20.32
C ALA A 149 -14.64 -7.28 19.55
N ALA A 150 -14.61 -7.64 18.27
CA ALA A 150 -15.80 -7.77 17.45
C ALA A 150 -15.58 -8.73 16.26
N SER A 151 -16.67 -9.33 15.80
CA SER A 151 -16.74 -10.06 14.51
C SER A 151 -17.98 -9.59 13.76
N SER A 152 -17.80 -8.95 12.61
CA SER A 152 -18.88 -8.30 11.86
C SER A 152 -18.62 -8.31 10.36
N ASN A 153 -19.68 -8.56 9.57
CA ASN A 153 -19.63 -8.35 8.11
C ASN A 153 -19.61 -6.86 7.73
N PHE A 154 -19.74 -5.96 8.71
CA PHE A 154 -19.59 -4.52 8.53
C PHE A 154 -18.22 -4.01 9.01
N ASN A 155 -17.24 -4.91 9.18
CA ASN A 155 -15.88 -4.51 9.59
C ASN A 155 -15.29 -3.52 8.59
N SER A 156 -14.63 -2.48 9.12
CA SER A 156 -13.93 -1.42 8.41
C SER A 156 -12.80 -0.89 9.30
N MET A 157 -11.90 -0.08 8.73
CA MET A 157 -10.83 0.55 9.50
C MET A 157 -11.40 1.44 10.61
N GLU A 158 -12.42 2.24 10.31
CA GLU A 158 -13.13 3.11 11.25
C GLU A 158 -13.84 2.29 12.33
N PHE A 159 -14.54 1.22 11.94
CA PHE A 159 -15.27 0.38 12.88
C PHE A 159 -14.33 -0.26 13.90
N CYS A 160 -13.26 -0.91 13.43
CA CYS A 160 -12.35 -1.64 14.31
C CYS A 160 -11.54 -0.70 15.20
N THR A 161 -10.97 0.38 14.64
CA THR A 161 -10.21 1.36 15.43
C THR A 161 -11.08 2.07 16.47
N SER A 162 -12.33 2.41 16.14
CA SER A 162 -13.26 3.01 17.13
C SER A 162 -13.60 2.01 18.23
N THR A 163 -13.88 0.74 17.87
CA THR A 163 -14.17 -0.32 18.84
C THR A 163 -12.99 -0.51 19.81
N CYS A 164 -11.76 -0.59 19.31
CA CYS A 164 -10.57 -0.72 20.17
C CYS A 164 -10.36 0.53 21.03
N SER A 165 -10.59 1.73 20.48
CA SER A 165 -10.50 2.97 21.22
C SER A 165 -11.52 3.05 22.37
N GLU A 166 -12.77 2.63 22.14
CA GLU A 166 -13.83 2.58 23.16
C GLU A 166 -13.50 1.60 24.29
N LEU A 167 -12.78 0.53 23.97
CA LEU A 167 -12.28 -0.45 24.94
C LEU A 167 -10.97 -0.03 25.63
N GLY A 168 -10.41 1.13 25.27
CA GLY A 168 -9.19 1.68 25.88
C GLY A 168 -7.89 1.04 25.39
N PHE A 169 -7.89 0.43 24.20
CA PHE A 169 -6.70 -0.16 23.58
C PHE A 169 -6.00 0.82 22.64
N SER A 170 -4.68 0.66 22.49
CA SER A 170 -3.81 1.49 21.63
C SER A 170 -3.38 0.80 20.32
N ILE A 171 -3.69 -0.50 20.18
CA ILE A 171 -3.46 -1.29 18.96
C ILE A 171 -4.77 -1.95 18.53
N ALA A 172 -5.10 -1.81 17.25
CA ALA A 172 -6.21 -2.47 16.57
C ALA A 172 -5.68 -3.31 15.41
N GLY A 173 -6.23 -4.50 15.21
CA GLY A 173 -5.86 -5.41 14.15
C GLY A 173 -7.09 -6.02 13.50
N MET A 174 -7.16 -5.95 12.17
CA MET A 174 -8.27 -6.53 11.41
C MET A 174 -7.84 -7.80 10.70
N GLU A 175 -8.64 -8.86 10.89
CA GLU A 175 -8.53 -10.14 10.17
C GLU A 175 -9.89 -10.45 9.51
N MET A 176 -10.04 -10.04 8.26
CA MET A 176 -11.28 -10.07 7.48
C MET A 176 -12.47 -9.42 8.21
N THR A 177 -13.34 -10.22 8.80
CA THR A 177 -14.53 -9.76 9.55
C THR A 177 -14.23 -9.54 11.03
N GLN A 178 -13.06 -9.93 11.49
CA GLN A 178 -12.67 -9.90 12.90
C GLN A 178 -11.87 -8.64 13.21
N CYS A 179 -12.15 -8.08 14.37
CA CYS A 179 -11.43 -6.96 14.95
C CYS A 179 -10.80 -7.41 16.27
N PHE A 180 -9.49 -7.39 16.31
CA PHE A 180 -8.69 -7.69 17.48
C PHE A 180 -8.10 -6.40 18.06
N CYS A 181 -7.99 -6.33 19.38
CA CYS A 181 -7.44 -5.19 20.10
C CYS A 181 -6.37 -5.64 21.08
N GLY A 182 -5.48 -4.73 21.43
CA GLY A 182 -4.45 -4.94 22.44
C GLY A 182 -3.64 -3.66 22.70
N ASN A 183 -2.68 -3.76 23.60
CA ASN A 183 -1.71 -2.69 23.84
C ASN A 183 -0.29 -3.07 23.41
N ASP A 184 -0.07 -4.36 23.09
CA ASP A 184 1.19 -4.91 22.64
C ASP A 184 0.94 -5.99 21.58
N LEU A 185 1.88 -6.16 20.66
CA LEU A 185 1.90 -7.31 19.75
C LEU A 185 2.60 -8.49 20.42
N LEU A 186 1.87 -9.58 20.61
CA LEU A 186 2.38 -10.82 21.18
C LEU A 186 3.05 -11.68 20.09
N SER A 187 4.10 -12.39 20.48
CA SER A 187 4.82 -13.34 19.61
C SER A 187 5.15 -14.63 20.38
N SER A 188 4.15 -15.20 21.04
CA SER A 188 4.31 -16.33 21.96
C SER A 188 4.81 -17.61 21.27
N ASP A 189 4.55 -17.75 19.97
CA ASP A 189 5.01 -18.86 19.12
C ASP A 189 6.24 -18.49 18.26
N GLY A 190 6.74 -17.25 18.37
CA GLY A 190 7.80 -16.71 17.52
C GLY A 190 7.38 -16.44 16.07
N ILE A 191 6.10 -16.62 15.72
CA ILE A 191 5.57 -16.48 14.36
C ILE A 191 4.56 -15.33 14.30
N ALA A 192 3.58 -15.27 15.20
CA ALA A 192 2.59 -14.19 15.28
C ALA A 192 3.24 -12.85 15.68
N GLY A 193 2.64 -11.74 15.29
CA GLY A 193 3.12 -10.39 15.62
C GLY A 193 4.38 -9.96 14.85
N GLN A 194 4.81 -10.74 13.85
CA GLN A 194 5.92 -10.40 12.97
C GLN A 194 5.41 -9.63 11.75
N ARG A 195 6.22 -8.72 11.21
CA ARG A 195 5.85 -8.01 9.97
C ARG A 195 5.70 -9.01 8.83
N ALA A 196 4.60 -8.90 8.10
CA ALA A 196 4.28 -9.70 6.93
C ALA A 196 4.31 -8.84 5.65
N ASN A 197 4.24 -9.50 4.50
CA ASN A 197 4.10 -8.80 3.24
C ASN A 197 2.72 -8.14 3.17
N GLN A 198 2.64 -6.85 2.86
CA GLN A 198 1.38 -6.11 2.86
C GLN A 198 0.34 -6.67 1.88
N VAL A 199 0.78 -7.37 0.83
CA VAL A 199 -0.13 -8.07 -0.10
C VAL A 199 -0.89 -9.21 0.56
N ASP A 200 -0.38 -9.78 1.66
CA ASP A 200 -1.08 -10.81 2.43
C ASP A 200 -2.22 -10.20 3.26
N CYS A 201 -2.22 -8.87 3.43
CA CYS A 201 -3.25 -8.09 4.12
C CYS A 201 -4.13 -7.29 3.15
N ASN A 202 -4.42 -7.82 1.96
CA ASN A 202 -5.20 -7.13 0.93
C ASN A 202 -6.67 -7.61 0.83
N SER A 203 -7.17 -8.33 1.82
CA SER A 203 -8.58 -8.76 1.83
C SER A 203 -9.46 -7.53 1.99
N PRO A 204 -10.39 -7.27 1.05
CA PRO A 204 -11.29 -6.13 1.17
C PRO A 204 -12.12 -6.21 2.44
N CYS A 205 -12.28 -5.09 3.13
CA CYS A 205 -13.22 -4.98 4.24
C CYS A 205 -14.65 -5.16 3.73
N LEU A 206 -15.44 -6.04 4.35
CA LEU A 206 -16.83 -6.26 3.93
C LEU A 206 -17.74 -5.04 4.19
N GLY A 207 -17.46 -4.25 5.24
CA GLY A 207 -18.18 -3.01 5.53
C GLY A 207 -17.75 -1.81 4.68
N ALA A 208 -16.58 -1.88 4.04
CA ALA A 208 -16.02 -0.81 3.23
C ALA A 208 -15.03 -1.39 2.20
N SER A 209 -15.52 -1.84 1.04
CA SER A 209 -14.73 -2.61 0.06
C SER A 209 -13.54 -1.87 -0.57
N SER A 210 -13.45 -0.56 -0.39
CA SER A 210 -12.29 0.27 -0.76
C SER A 210 -11.15 0.24 0.27
N GLN A 211 -11.35 -0.45 1.40
CA GLN A 211 -10.41 -0.60 2.50
C GLN A 211 -9.93 -2.05 2.62
N PHE A 212 -8.84 -2.24 3.36
CA PHE A 212 -8.25 -3.56 3.59
C PHE A 212 -8.32 -3.97 5.05
N CYS A 213 -8.82 -5.18 5.28
CA CYS A 213 -9.03 -5.77 6.59
C CYS A 213 -8.16 -7.03 6.75
N GLY A 214 -6.87 -6.97 6.42
CA GLY A 214 -5.97 -8.11 6.64
C GLY A 214 -6.20 -9.28 5.68
N GLY A 215 -6.15 -10.49 6.19
CA GLY A 215 -6.33 -11.75 5.46
C GLY A 215 -6.23 -12.95 6.39
N VAL A 216 -6.32 -14.16 5.87
CA VAL A 216 -6.27 -15.38 6.71
C VAL A 216 -4.91 -15.46 7.41
N ASN A 217 -4.92 -15.48 8.75
CA ASN A 217 -3.74 -15.40 9.62
C ASN A 217 -2.87 -14.16 9.35
N ARG A 218 -3.51 -13.03 9.01
CA ARG A 218 -2.86 -11.76 8.65
C ARG A 218 -3.64 -10.58 9.18
N LEU A 219 -3.04 -9.81 10.07
CA LEU A 219 -3.63 -8.62 10.65
C LEU A 219 -3.18 -7.35 9.91
N SER A 220 -4.14 -6.52 9.51
CA SER A 220 -3.87 -5.11 9.23
C SER A 220 -3.86 -4.34 10.54
N ILE A 221 -2.68 -3.89 10.98
CA ILE A 221 -2.47 -3.24 12.28
C ILE A 221 -2.56 -1.72 12.17
N TRP A 222 -3.17 -1.12 13.18
CA TRP A 222 -3.34 0.32 13.40
C TRP A 222 -2.94 0.66 14.83
N THR A 223 -2.31 1.82 15.03
CA THR A 223 -1.84 2.30 16.34
C THR A 223 -2.14 3.79 16.53
N THR A 224 -2.34 4.24 17.77
CA THR A 224 -2.54 5.68 18.07
C THR A 224 -1.26 6.52 18.11
N GLY A 225 -0.08 5.90 17.98
CA GLY A 225 1.23 6.57 18.09
C GLY A 225 1.94 6.29 19.40
#